data_AF-A0A0W8DKN1-F1
#
_entry.id   AF-A0A0W8DKN1-F1
#
_cell.length_a   1.000
_cell.length_b   1.000
_cell.length_c   1.000
_cell.angle_alpha   90.00
_cell.angle_beta   90.00
_cell.angle_gamma   90.00
#
_symmetry.space_group_name_H-M   'P 1'
#
loop_
_entity.id
_entity.type
_entity.pdbx_description
1 polymer ?
#
loop_
_entity_poly.entity_id
_entity_poly.type
_entity_poly.pdbx_seq_one_letter_code
_entity_poly.pdbx_strand_id
1 'polypeptide(L)'
;MSPTQQQEKVVRTHVREGCIFVVEMCRPRAKNAFNDALYEQLTAALDEFEADDSLHAFVLTGHGDYFTSGADVKETAAILGDGSVRPPSQTNNLVIRSKVYTAQEALNASIVGEIFPTNGFLEAVFAELTPLVNNRFNKTSLPVYKSLLRRERAPKIREALFYEFEQLDRRAASGEFLATVTELKKQFKNKRSRL
;
A
#
# COMPACT_ATOMS: atom_id res chain seq x y z
N MET A 1 2.22 35.66 0.78
CA MET A 1 1.13 34.67 0.65
C MET A 1 1.43 33.84 -0.57
N SER A 2 1.86 32.60 -0.39
CA SER A 2 2.21 31.70 -1.49
C SER A 2 0.93 31.20 -2.17
N PRO A 3 0.91 30.99 -3.50
CA PRO A 3 -0.27 30.53 -4.21
C PRO A 3 -0.63 29.13 -3.70
N THR A 4 -1.90 28.92 -3.33
CA THR A 4 -2.46 27.60 -3.03
C THR A 4 -2.26 26.72 -4.26
N GLN A 5 -1.22 25.88 -4.24
CA GLN A 5 -1.04 24.84 -5.24
C GLN A 5 -2.26 23.92 -5.13
N GLN A 6 -3.10 23.89 -6.17
CA GLN A 6 -4.17 22.90 -6.25
C GLN A 6 -3.52 21.51 -6.15
N GLN A 7 -3.79 20.83 -5.04
CA GLN A 7 -3.21 19.53 -4.75
C GLN A 7 -3.67 18.54 -5.82
N GLU A 8 -2.72 17.88 -6.48
CA GLU A 8 -3.01 16.92 -7.55
C GLU A 8 -3.93 15.82 -6.99
N LYS A 9 -5.13 15.65 -7.56
CA LYS A 9 -6.07 14.60 -7.13
C LYS A 9 -5.57 13.25 -7.64
N VAL A 10 -4.93 12.49 -6.76
CA VAL A 10 -4.31 11.19 -7.03
C VAL A 10 -5.12 10.01 -6.48
N VAL A 11 -6.24 10.29 -5.80
CA VAL A 11 -7.23 9.30 -5.38
C VAL A 11 -8.62 9.67 -5.89
N ARG A 12 -9.39 8.68 -6.36
CA ARG A 12 -10.82 8.80 -6.66
C ARG A 12 -11.62 7.89 -5.73
N THR A 13 -12.74 8.40 -5.25
CA THR A 13 -13.65 7.66 -4.38
C THR A 13 -15.05 7.63 -4.98
N HIS A 14 -15.78 6.53 -4.78
CA HIS A 14 -17.20 6.43 -5.07
C HIS A 14 -17.86 5.32 -4.23
N VAL A 15 -19.16 5.42 -4.03
CA VAL A 15 -19.96 4.39 -3.35
C VAL A 15 -20.68 3.52 -4.38
N ARG A 16 -20.55 2.20 -4.26
CA ARG A 16 -21.25 1.19 -5.06
C ARG A 16 -22.21 0.42 -4.15
N GLU A 17 -23.37 0.04 -4.69
CA GLU A 17 -24.41 -0.71 -3.95
C GLU A 17 -24.80 -0.07 -2.59
N GLY A 18 -24.66 1.25 -2.48
CA GLY A 18 -24.99 2.03 -1.28
C GLY A 18 -24.13 1.80 -0.04
N CYS A 19 -23.18 0.85 -0.05
CA CYS A 19 -22.38 0.52 1.15
C CYS A 19 -20.94 0.06 0.86
N ILE A 20 -20.52 -0.02 -0.40
CA ILE A 20 -19.15 -0.38 -0.78
C ILE A 20 -18.41 0.90 -1.16
N PHE A 21 -17.44 1.29 -0.35
CA PHE A 21 -16.60 2.45 -0.61
C PHE A 21 -15.39 2.03 -1.45
N VAL A 22 -15.37 2.47 -2.70
CA VAL A 22 -14.32 2.14 -3.65
C VAL A 22 -13.34 3.29 -3.74
N VAL A 23 -12.08 3.00 -3.46
CA VAL A 23 -10.96 3.93 -3.44
C VAL A 23 -9.95 3.51 -4.51
N GLU A 24 -9.77 4.36 -5.51
CA GLU A 24 -8.92 4.12 -6.67
C GLU A 24 -7.68 5.02 -6.64
N MET A 25 -6.49 4.43 -6.68
CA MET A 25 -5.22 5.16 -6.84
C MET A 25 -5.00 5.56 -8.30
N CYS A 26 -4.88 6.84 -8.58
CA CYS A 26 -4.90 7.41 -9.93
C CYS A 26 -3.56 8.04 -10.36
N ARG A 27 -2.45 7.29 -10.24
CA ARG A 27 -1.14 7.68 -10.79
C ARG A 27 -0.63 6.66 -11.83
N PRO A 28 -1.38 6.35 -12.91
CA PRO A 28 -1.02 5.29 -13.85
C PRO A 28 0.35 5.51 -14.51
N ARG A 29 0.73 6.77 -14.76
CA ARG A 29 2.05 7.13 -15.33
C ARG A 29 3.22 6.74 -14.40
N ALA A 30 2.98 6.71 -13.10
CA ALA A 30 3.93 6.26 -12.09
C ALA A 30 3.63 4.84 -11.60
N LYS A 31 2.79 4.07 -12.31
CA LYS A 31 2.32 2.73 -11.90
C LYS A 31 1.75 2.71 -10.47
N ASN A 32 1.06 3.79 -10.09
CA ASN A 32 0.46 3.97 -8.78
C ASN A 32 1.49 3.87 -7.63
N ALA A 33 2.73 4.32 -7.84
CA ALA A 33 3.72 4.42 -6.78
C ALA A 33 3.25 5.35 -5.65
N PHE A 34 3.69 5.10 -4.43
CA PHE A 34 3.34 5.89 -3.25
C PHE A 34 4.20 7.16 -3.15
N ASN A 35 3.53 8.31 -3.25
CA ASN A 35 4.04 9.63 -2.90
C ASN A 35 3.29 10.23 -1.71
N ASP A 36 3.77 11.34 -1.16
CA ASP A 36 3.15 11.97 0.01
C ASP A 36 1.69 12.37 -0.25
N ALA A 37 1.38 12.90 -1.44
CA ALA A 37 0.01 13.22 -1.83
C ALA A 37 -0.92 11.99 -1.85
N LEU A 38 -0.41 10.82 -2.27
CA LEU A 38 -1.18 9.57 -2.25
C LEU A 38 -1.38 9.08 -0.81
N TYR A 39 -0.37 9.19 0.06
CA TYR A 39 -0.54 8.87 1.48
C TYR A 39 -1.61 9.74 2.12
N GLU A 40 -1.52 11.06 1.97
CA GLU A 40 -2.49 12.00 2.54
C GLU A 40 -3.92 11.72 2.05
N GLN A 41 -4.12 11.50 0.75
CA GLN A 41 -5.45 11.26 0.19
C GLN A 41 -6.00 9.87 0.54
N LEU A 42 -5.15 8.85 0.67
CA LEU A 42 -5.59 7.53 1.16
C LEU A 42 -5.95 7.57 2.65
N THR A 43 -5.21 8.32 3.47
CA THR A 43 -5.56 8.55 4.87
C THR A 43 -6.91 9.26 4.98
N ALA A 44 -7.11 10.34 4.23
CA ALA A 44 -8.40 11.04 4.21
C ALA A 44 -9.56 10.13 3.76
N ALA A 45 -9.34 9.25 2.78
CA ALA A 45 -10.37 8.29 2.36
C ALA A 45 -10.67 7.23 3.43
N LEU A 46 -9.66 6.81 4.21
CA LEU A 46 -9.88 5.93 5.36
C LEU A 46 -10.67 6.63 6.46
N ASP A 47 -10.35 7.89 6.76
CA ASP A 47 -11.09 8.69 7.75
C ASP A 47 -12.56 8.89 7.34
N GLU A 48 -12.81 9.16 6.04
CA GLU A 48 -14.17 9.25 5.48
C GLU A 48 -14.92 7.93 5.65
N PHE A 49 -14.28 6.80 5.36
CA PHE A 49 -14.89 5.47 5.52
C PHE A 49 -15.18 5.13 6.99
N GLU A 50 -14.27 5.45 7.91
CA GLU A 50 -14.45 5.18 9.33
C GLU A 50 -15.53 6.06 9.98
N ALA A 51 -15.77 7.26 9.43
CA ALA A 51 -16.80 8.17 9.93
C ALA A 51 -18.22 7.85 9.43
N ASP A 52 -18.38 7.03 8.39
CA ASP A 52 -19.67 6.71 7.78
C ASP A 52 -20.10 5.26 8.07
N ASP A 53 -20.94 5.10 9.10
CA ASP A 53 -21.53 3.83 9.53
C ASP A 53 -22.42 3.16 8.45
N SER A 54 -22.77 3.85 7.36
CA SER A 54 -23.51 3.26 6.25
C SER A 54 -22.62 2.41 5.31
N LEU A 55 -21.30 2.58 5.39
CA LEU A 55 -20.32 1.87 4.60
C LEU A 55 -19.87 0.58 5.32
N HIS A 56 -19.79 -0.53 4.59
CA HIS A 56 -19.46 -1.83 5.19
C HIS A 56 -18.18 -2.45 4.60
N ALA A 57 -17.76 -2.01 3.41
CA ALA A 57 -16.56 -2.52 2.77
C ALA A 57 -15.74 -1.38 2.16
N PHE A 58 -14.44 -1.41 2.42
CA PHE A 58 -13.45 -0.54 1.81
C PHE A 58 -12.69 -1.32 0.74
N VAL A 59 -12.86 -0.94 -0.52
CA VAL A 59 -12.19 -1.57 -1.66
C VAL A 59 -11.11 -0.64 -2.18
N LEU A 60 -9.84 -1.00 -1.95
CA LEU A 60 -8.71 -0.29 -2.52
C LEU A 60 -8.28 -0.92 -3.85
N THR A 61 -8.14 -0.12 -4.89
CA THR A 61 -7.70 -0.57 -6.22
C THR A 61 -6.77 0.46 -6.89
N GLY A 62 -6.11 0.05 -7.98
CA GLY A 62 -5.29 0.92 -8.82
C GLY A 62 -5.96 1.23 -10.14
N HIS A 63 -5.83 2.48 -10.59
CA HIS A 63 -6.26 2.90 -11.92
C HIS A 63 -5.27 2.42 -12.98
N GLY A 64 -5.79 1.88 -14.08
CA GLY A 64 -4.99 1.35 -15.19
C GLY A 64 -4.43 -0.04 -14.93
N ASP A 65 -3.23 -0.33 -15.44
CA ASP A 65 -2.71 -1.71 -15.52
C ASP A 65 -2.07 -2.22 -14.22
N TYR A 66 -1.87 -1.36 -13.21
CA TYR A 66 -1.12 -1.70 -12.00
C TYR A 66 -1.93 -1.36 -10.75
N PHE A 67 -1.89 -2.25 -9.76
CA PHE A 67 -2.34 -1.89 -8.40
C PHE A 67 -1.42 -0.83 -7.80
N THR A 68 -0.14 -1.17 -7.58
CA THR A 68 0.93 -0.25 -7.21
C THR A 68 2.29 -0.89 -7.51
N SER A 69 3.30 -0.07 -7.83
CA SER A 69 4.71 -0.50 -7.88
C SER A 69 5.45 -0.34 -6.56
N GLY A 70 4.78 0.06 -5.48
CA GLY A 70 5.40 0.31 -4.16
C GLY A 70 5.84 1.77 -3.99
N ALA A 71 6.93 2.00 -3.26
CA ALA A 71 7.42 3.35 -2.99
C ALA A 71 7.92 4.05 -4.27
N ASP A 72 7.63 5.34 -4.43
CA ASP A 72 8.15 6.13 -5.54
C ASP A 72 9.66 6.31 -5.38
N VAL A 73 10.45 5.62 -6.21
CA VAL A 73 11.92 5.62 -6.11
C VAL A 73 12.51 7.02 -6.29
N LYS A 74 11.84 7.93 -7.02
CA LYS A 74 12.34 9.30 -7.23
C LYS A 74 12.20 10.17 -5.99
N GLU A 75 11.09 10.02 -5.29
CA GLU A 75 10.82 10.72 -4.03
C GLU A 75 11.55 10.05 -2.87
N THR A 76 11.59 8.72 -2.86
CA THR A 76 12.46 7.96 -1.94
C THR A 76 13.91 8.39 -2.13
N ALA A 77 14.42 8.63 -3.35
CA ALA A 77 15.78 9.13 -3.54
C ALA A 77 15.99 10.59 -3.08
N ALA A 78 14.93 11.40 -3.03
CA ALA A 78 14.97 12.76 -2.49
C ALA A 78 14.95 12.75 -0.95
N ILE A 79 14.10 11.90 -0.36
CA ILE A 79 13.98 11.63 1.08
C ILE A 79 15.24 10.91 1.60
N LEU A 80 15.83 9.98 0.86
CA LEU A 80 17.10 9.32 1.22
C LEU A 80 18.31 10.29 1.24
N GLY A 81 18.13 11.56 0.86
CA GLY A 81 19.08 12.64 1.12
C GLY A 81 19.01 13.17 2.57
N ASP A 82 17.88 12.97 3.28
CA ASP A 82 17.67 13.31 4.69
C ASP A 82 17.90 12.15 5.66
N GLY A 83 18.02 10.91 5.15
CA GLY A 83 18.38 9.73 5.91
C GLY A 83 17.21 8.83 6.30
N SER A 84 15.94 9.25 6.17
CA SER A 84 14.80 8.43 6.58
C SER A 84 14.57 7.22 5.65
N VAL A 85 14.51 6.01 6.23
CA VAL A 85 14.28 4.74 5.52
C VAL A 85 12.90 4.19 5.89
N ARG A 86 12.08 3.84 4.90
CA ARG A 86 10.76 3.20 5.15
C ARG A 86 10.90 1.71 5.46
N PRO A 87 10.09 1.15 6.38
CA PRO A 87 10.23 -0.23 6.82
C PRO A 87 9.90 -1.28 5.76
N PRO A 88 10.61 -2.43 5.74
CA PRO A 88 10.18 -3.58 4.96
C PRO A 88 8.92 -4.20 5.58
N SER A 89 7.95 -4.60 4.75
CA SER A 89 6.82 -5.41 5.21
C SER A 89 7.27 -6.83 5.61
N GLN A 90 6.51 -7.49 6.48
CA GLN A 90 6.80 -8.77 7.19
C GLN A 90 7.09 -10.01 6.31
N THR A 91 7.34 -9.85 5.01
CA THR A 91 7.46 -10.94 4.04
C THR A 91 8.94 -11.28 3.78
N ASN A 92 9.58 -12.05 4.67
CA ASN A 92 11.03 -12.40 4.59
C ASN A 92 11.49 -12.91 3.21
N ASN A 93 10.66 -13.69 2.48
CA ASN A 93 11.00 -14.19 1.14
C ASN A 93 10.90 -13.11 0.05
N LEU A 94 9.99 -12.15 0.18
CA LEU A 94 9.83 -11.04 -0.75
C LEU A 94 10.97 -10.02 -0.56
N VAL A 95 11.34 -9.77 0.70
CA VAL A 95 12.32 -8.75 1.08
C VAL A 95 13.75 -9.22 0.82
N ILE A 96 14.09 -10.47 1.11
CA ILE A 96 15.48 -10.97 1.03
C ILE A 96 15.82 -11.50 -0.37
N ARG A 97 14.87 -12.15 -1.05
CA ARG A 97 15.14 -12.84 -2.33
C ARG A 97 14.55 -12.14 -3.55
N SER A 98 13.78 -11.06 -3.36
CA SER A 98 13.04 -10.36 -4.43
C SER A 98 12.22 -11.31 -5.30
N LYS A 99 11.69 -12.41 -4.73
CA LYS A 99 10.91 -13.38 -5.50
C LYS A 99 9.60 -12.73 -5.93
N VAL A 100 9.35 -12.70 -7.24
CA VAL A 100 8.04 -12.34 -7.80
C VAL A 100 7.13 -13.55 -7.74
N TYR A 101 5.91 -13.36 -7.24
CA TYR A 101 4.87 -14.39 -7.18
C TYR A 101 3.86 -14.17 -8.31
N THR A 102 3.51 -15.24 -9.00
CA THR A 102 2.27 -15.28 -9.79
C THR A 102 1.05 -15.26 -8.86
N ALA A 103 -0.14 -14.93 -9.38
CA ALA A 103 -1.38 -14.97 -8.59
C ALA A 103 -1.62 -16.36 -7.96
N GLN A 104 -1.35 -17.43 -8.70
CA GLN A 104 -1.50 -18.80 -8.21
C GLN A 104 -0.49 -19.14 -7.10
N GLU A 105 0.77 -18.74 -7.24
CA GLU A 105 1.75 -18.95 -6.18
C GLU A 105 1.40 -18.14 -4.92
N ALA A 106 0.88 -16.92 -5.07
CA ALA A 106 0.42 -16.09 -3.96
C ALA A 106 -0.77 -16.74 -3.24
N LEU A 107 -1.70 -17.36 -3.98
CA LEU A 107 -2.83 -18.09 -3.41
C LEU A 107 -2.34 -19.32 -2.62
N ASN A 108 -1.44 -20.11 -3.22
CA ASN A 108 -0.86 -21.29 -2.57
C ASN A 108 -0.08 -20.91 -1.29
N ALA A 109 0.51 -19.71 -1.26
CA ALA A 109 1.20 -19.17 -0.09
C ALA A 109 0.28 -18.46 0.91
N SER A 110 -1.04 -18.45 0.69
CA SER A 110 -2.03 -17.72 1.50
C SER A 110 -1.75 -16.22 1.63
N ILE A 111 -1.11 -15.63 0.61
CA ILE A 111 -0.89 -14.18 0.49
C ILE A 111 -2.15 -13.52 -0.07
N VAL A 112 -2.82 -14.18 -1.02
CA VAL A 112 -4.14 -13.77 -1.53
C VAL A 112 -5.18 -14.82 -1.16
N GLY A 113 -6.42 -14.39 -0.92
CA GLY A 113 -7.53 -15.29 -0.58
C GLY A 113 -8.20 -15.92 -1.81
N GLU A 114 -8.18 -15.22 -2.95
CA GLU A 114 -8.93 -15.61 -4.14
C GLU A 114 -8.30 -15.02 -5.41
N ILE A 115 -8.60 -15.64 -6.56
CA ILE A 115 -8.13 -15.20 -7.88
C ILE A 115 -9.35 -15.05 -8.78
N PHE A 116 -9.44 -13.90 -9.44
CA PHE A 116 -10.46 -13.60 -10.45
C PHE A 116 -9.83 -13.42 -11.83
N PRO A 117 -10.61 -13.58 -12.92
CA PRO A 117 -10.14 -13.24 -14.26
C PRO A 117 -9.73 -11.77 -14.37
N THR A 118 -8.68 -11.49 -15.16
CA THR A 118 -8.22 -10.11 -15.40
C THR A 118 -9.29 -9.25 -16.06
N ASN A 119 -9.96 -9.80 -17.07
CA ASN A 119 -11.04 -9.11 -17.77
C ASN A 119 -12.28 -9.12 -16.88
N GLY A 120 -12.77 -7.92 -16.51
CA GLY A 120 -13.88 -7.79 -15.58
C GLY A 120 -13.51 -8.10 -14.13
N PHE A 121 -12.23 -8.03 -13.77
CA PHE A 121 -11.74 -8.33 -12.41
C PHE A 121 -12.57 -7.66 -11.31
N LEU A 122 -12.75 -6.34 -11.37
CA LEU A 122 -13.50 -5.60 -10.35
C LEU A 122 -14.98 -6.00 -10.34
N GLU A 123 -15.58 -6.26 -11.49
CA GLU A 123 -16.97 -6.71 -11.56
C GLU A 123 -17.16 -8.09 -10.90
N ALA A 124 -16.20 -9.00 -11.11
CA ALA A 124 -16.21 -10.30 -10.45
C ALA A 124 -16.03 -10.17 -8.92
N VAL A 125 -15.10 -9.33 -8.47
CA VAL A 125 -14.91 -9.03 -7.04
C VAL A 125 -16.18 -8.45 -6.43
N PHE A 126 -16.83 -7.49 -7.11
CA PHE A 126 -18.06 -6.89 -6.59
C PHE A 126 -19.22 -7.88 -6.58
N ALA A 127 -19.31 -8.79 -7.56
CA ALA A 127 -20.34 -9.84 -7.57
C ALA A 127 -20.24 -10.75 -6.34
N GLU A 128 -19.03 -11.12 -5.91
CA GLU A 128 -18.80 -11.91 -4.68
C GLU A 128 -18.99 -11.08 -3.39
N LEU A 129 -18.56 -9.81 -3.41
CA LEU A 129 -18.63 -8.95 -2.22
C LEU A 129 -20.06 -8.49 -1.89
N THR A 130 -20.87 -8.20 -2.91
CA THR A 130 -22.20 -7.59 -2.76
C THR A 130 -23.14 -8.39 -1.83
N PRO A 131 -23.29 -9.72 -1.97
CA PRO A 131 -24.12 -10.52 -1.06
C PRO A 131 -23.63 -10.49 0.39
N LEU A 132 -22.31 -10.37 0.61
CA LEU A 132 -21.72 -10.33 1.94
C LEU A 132 -22.03 -9.00 2.64
N VAL A 133 -21.98 -7.88 1.94
CA VAL A 133 -22.18 -6.55 2.55
C VAL A 133 -23.65 -6.15 2.65
N ASN A 134 -24.50 -6.65 1.75
CA ASN A 134 -25.95 -6.36 1.76
C ASN A 134 -26.74 -7.21 2.75
N ASN A 135 -26.15 -8.27 3.30
CA ASN A 135 -26.81 -9.06 4.32
C ASN A 135 -26.98 -8.26 5.61
N ARG A 136 -28.25 -8.05 6.03
CA ARG A 136 -28.62 -7.28 7.23
C ARG A 136 -27.90 -7.74 8.52
N PHE A 137 -27.56 -9.01 8.64
CA PHE A 137 -26.87 -9.55 9.83
C PHE A 137 -25.37 -9.23 9.83
N ASN A 138 -24.80 -9.00 8.64
CA ASN A 138 -23.38 -8.76 8.48
C ASN A 138 -22.99 -7.35 8.92
N LYS A 139 -23.94 -6.39 8.96
CA LYS A 139 -23.73 -5.04 9.53
C LYS A 139 -23.18 -5.08 10.96
N THR A 140 -23.77 -5.90 11.82
CA THR A 140 -23.34 -6.03 13.22
C THR A 140 -22.26 -7.10 13.38
N SER A 141 -22.34 -8.18 12.60
CA SER A 141 -21.46 -9.34 12.79
C SER A 141 -20.05 -9.13 12.22
N LEU A 142 -19.91 -8.46 11.08
CA LEU A 142 -18.60 -8.26 10.44
C LEU A 142 -17.64 -7.43 11.29
N PRO A 143 -18.05 -6.29 11.91
CA PRO A 143 -17.17 -5.55 12.81
C PRO A 143 -16.69 -6.38 14.00
N VAL A 144 -17.59 -7.18 14.61
CA VAL A 144 -17.25 -8.08 15.72
C VAL A 144 -16.26 -9.16 15.27
N TYR A 145 -16.53 -9.80 14.14
CA TYR A 145 -15.65 -10.82 13.58
C TYR A 145 -14.26 -10.27 13.23
N LYS A 146 -14.22 -9.10 12.57
CA LYS A 146 -12.98 -8.35 12.29
C LYS A 146 -12.22 -8.02 13.57
N SER A 147 -12.92 -7.59 14.63
CA SER A 147 -12.32 -7.32 15.93
C SER A 147 -11.67 -8.58 16.54
N LEU A 148 -12.37 -9.72 16.50
CA LEU A 148 -11.84 -11.01 16.97
C LEU A 148 -10.58 -11.44 16.20
N LEU A 149 -10.60 -11.36 14.86
CA LEU A 149 -9.45 -11.68 14.02
C LEU A 149 -8.25 -10.77 14.29
N ARG A 150 -8.49 -9.50 14.60
CA ARG A 150 -7.43 -8.49 14.83
C ARG A 150 -6.95 -8.45 16.28
N ARG A 151 -7.70 -9.00 17.24
CA ARG A 151 -7.41 -8.92 18.67
C ARG A 151 -5.99 -9.34 19.01
N GLU A 152 -5.52 -10.47 18.48
CA GLU A 152 -4.18 -10.97 18.75
C GLU A 152 -3.11 -10.39 17.80
N ARG A 153 -3.47 -10.15 16.53
CA ARG A 153 -2.51 -9.73 15.50
C ARG A 153 -2.18 -8.24 15.58
N ALA A 154 -3.15 -7.38 15.86
CA ALA A 154 -2.94 -5.93 15.81
C ALA A 154 -1.89 -5.42 16.81
N PRO A 155 -1.85 -5.86 18.08
CA PRO A 155 -0.79 -5.44 19.01
C PRO A 155 0.60 -5.85 18.51
N LYS A 156 0.76 -7.09 18.02
CA LYS A 156 2.04 -7.60 17.49
C LYS A 156 2.49 -6.86 16.24
N ILE A 157 1.56 -6.50 15.35
CA ILE A 157 1.87 -5.68 14.17
C ILE A 157 2.36 -4.30 14.60
N ARG A 158 1.71 -3.65 15.57
CA ARG A 158 2.16 -2.34 16.07
C ARG A 158 3.55 -2.42 16.71
N GLU A 159 3.78 -3.42 17.56
CA GLU A 159 5.09 -3.66 18.18
C GLU A 159 6.19 -3.84 17.11
N ALA A 160 5.95 -4.69 16.11
CA ALA A 160 6.88 -4.91 15.01
C ALA A 160 7.16 -3.62 14.23
N LEU A 161 6.12 -2.82 13.92
CA LEU A 161 6.28 -1.54 13.23
C LEU A 161 7.13 -0.55 14.04
N PHE A 162 6.86 -0.41 15.35
CA PHE A 162 7.66 0.47 16.21
C PHE A 162 9.12 0.04 16.27
N TYR A 163 9.36 -1.26 16.40
CA TYR A 163 10.72 -1.81 16.39
C TYR A 163 11.42 -1.56 15.04
N GLU A 164 10.72 -1.76 13.92
CA GLU A 164 11.26 -1.47 12.60
C GLU A 164 11.63 0.00 12.44
N PHE A 165 10.77 0.93 12.85
CA PHE A 165 11.10 2.37 12.84
C PHE A 165 12.35 2.67 13.66
N GLU A 166 12.45 2.14 14.87
CA GLU A 166 13.62 2.37 15.72
C GLU A 166 14.92 1.85 15.06
N GLN A 167 14.89 0.67 14.45
CA GLN A 167 16.07 0.12 13.77
C GLN A 167 16.46 0.94 12.54
N LEU A 168 15.47 1.48 11.81
CA LEU A 168 15.72 2.31 10.64
C LEU A 168 16.26 3.69 11.02
N ASP A 169 15.74 4.30 12.07
CA ASP A 169 16.27 5.56 12.60
C ASP A 169 17.72 5.40 13.05
N ARG A 170 18.04 4.29 13.74
CA ARG A 170 19.43 3.94 14.09
C ARG A 170 20.31 3.78 12.86
N ARG A 171 19.79 3.15 11.79
CA ARG A 171 20.53 2.93 10.53
C ARG A 171 20.68 4.21 9.70
N ALA A 172 19.69 5.10 9.75
CA ALA A 172 19.74 6.44 9.17
C ALA A 172 20.84 7.25 9.86
N ALA A 173 20.84 7.25 11.19
CA ALA A 173 21.80 7.97 12.01
C ALA A 173 23.23 7.41 11.92
N SER A 174 23.41 6.13 11.55
CA SER A 174 24.74 5.51 11.46
C SER A 174 25.58 6.00 10.27
N GLY A 175 24.96 6.63 9.27
CA GLY A 175 25.63 7.10 8.04
C GLY A 175 26.09 5.99 7.09
N GLU A 176 26.04 4.71 7.51
CA GLU A 176 26.41 3.55 6.70
C GLU A 176 25.55 3.42 5.43
N PHE A 177 24.28 3.80 5.51
CA PHE A 177 23.39 3.78 4.36
C PHE A 177 23.85 4.79 3.29
N LEU A 178 24.16 6.02 3.70
CA LEU A 178 24.62 7.07 2.81
C LEU A 178 25.98 6.72 2.18
N ALA A 179 26.89 6.13 2.96
CA ALA A 179 28.16 5.60 2.48
C ALA A 179 27.96 4.50 1.43
N THR A 180 27.05 3.55 1.70
CA THR A 180 26.72 2.43 0.79
C THR A 180 26.11 2.93 -0.53
N VAL A 181 25.16 3.87 -0.47
CA VAL A 181 24.53 4.47 -1.66
C VAL A 181 25.56 5.24 -2.48
N THR A 182 26.47 5.95 -1.83
CA THR A 182 27.56 6.69 -2.48
C THR A 182 28.51 5.74 -3.20
N GLU A 183 28.87 4.62 -2.58
CA GLU A 183 29.75 3.62 -3.16
C GLU A 183 29.10 2.89 -4.36
N LEU A 184 27.82 2.53 -4.24
CA LEU A 184 27.05 1.97 -5.36
C LEU A 184 26.97 2.93 -6.54
N LYS A 185 26.66 4.23 -6.30
CA LYS A 185 26.65 5.25 -7.36
C LYS A 185 27.99 5.35 -8.09
N LYS A 186 29.12 5.26 -7.37
CA LYS A 186 30.47 5.23 -7.97
C LYS A 186 30.67 3.98 -8.84
N GLN A 187 30.28 2.80 -8.35
CA GLN A 187 30.39 1.56 -9.13
C GLN A 187 29.56 1.57 -10.42
N PHE A 188 28.34 2.10 -10.37
CA PHE A 188 27.49 2.24 -11.56
C PHE A 188 28.05 3.25 -12.56
N LYS A 189 28.67 4.35 -12.08
CA LYS A 189 29.33 5.34 -12.94
C LYS A 189 30.57 4.77 -13.64
N ASN A 190 31.37 3.98 -12.92
CA ASN A 190 32.56 3.31 -13.46
C ASN A 190 32.23 2.17 -14.44
N LYS A 191 31.10 1.46 -14.27
CA LYS A 191 30.63 0.47 -15.25
C LYS A 191 30.16 1.12 -16.55
N ARG A 192 29.58 2.32 -16.50
CA ARG A 192 29.14 3.08 -17.69
C ARG A 192 30.28 3.72 -18.47
N SER A 193 31.46 3.96 -17.87
CA SER A 193 32.63 4.50 -18.58
C SER A 193 33.52 3.41 -19.21
N ARG A 194 33.17 2.13 -19.06
CA ARG A 194 33.88 0.96 -19.61
C ARG A 194 33.15 0.29 -20.77
N LEU A 195 32.02 0.86 -21.20
CA LEU A 195 31.27 0.55 -22.42
C LEU A 195 31.41 1.74 -23.37
#